data_AF-A0A1S3I2Y3-F1
#
_entry.id   AF-A0A1S3I2Y3-F1
#
_cell.length_a   1.000
_cell.length_b   1.000
_cell.length_c   1.000
_cell.angle_alpha   90.00
_cell.angle_beta   90.00
_cell.angle_gamma   90.00
#
_symmetry.space_group_name_H-M   'P 1'
#
loop_
_entity.id
_entity.type
_entity.pdbx_description
1 polymer ?
#
loop_
_entity_poly.entity_id
_entity_poly.type
_entity_poly.pdbx_seq_one_letter_code
_entity_poly.pdbx_strand_id
1 'polypeptide(L)'
;MIGQSSYREVAAPTTTVDGAGDNPVGELQELAQKRLLSPPQYEITSVRGPPHDREFVCNVKLGRITKRGTGKSKKKAKCNAAMKMMQAVDVTSLSQEDLDCPWEEEDGDALMDSSKSAYADLKKGKKIPTLTPFVSRKISSFYTQLKNASGKKLNRLHTTSLNTPASNFCQLLQEIAEEQCFEVTYVDLQELSYKGHRQCLVQLSTMPVAVCHGSGPTSDECHANAAHNALQYLKIMTKKA
;
A
#
# COMPACT_ATOMS: atom_id res chain seq x y z
N MET A 1 47.71 20.52 -42.23
CA MET A 1 46.63 21.27 -42.89
C MET A 1 45.70 20.26 -43.55
N ILE A 2 44.43 20.21 -43.10
CA ILE A 2 43.16 20.02 -43.85
C ILE A 2 43.19 19.10 -45.10
N GLY A 3 42.30 18.13 -45.30
CA GLY A 3 41.07 17.72 -44.62
C GLY A 3 40.43 16.58 -45.43
N GLN A 4 39.73 15.66 -44.77
CA GLN A 4 38.91 14.65 -45.44
C GLN A 4 37.43 15.04 -45.33
N SER A 5 36.83 15.29 -46.49
CA SER A 5 35.39 15.43 -46.75
C SER A 5 34.61 14.25 -46.17
N SER A 6 33.65 14.51 -45.28
CA SER A 6 32.22 14.67 -45.59
C SER A 6 31.56 13.37 -46.07
N TYR A 7 31.15 12.54 -45.10
CA TYR A 7 30.06 11.60 -45.30
C TYR A 7 28.76 12.30 -44.89
N ARG A 8 27.87 12.49 -45.88
CA ARG A 8 26.46 12.83 -45.68
C ARG A 8 25.73 11.55 -45.28
N GLU A 9 25.23 11.49 -44.07
CA GLU A 9 24.23 10.51 -43.67
C GLU A 9 22.89 11.22 -43.44
N VAL A 10 21.86 10.67 -44.06
CA VAL A 10 20.56 11.28 -44.31
C VAL A 10 19.74 11.24 -43.02
N ALA A 11 19.45 12.42 -42.47
CA ALA A 11 18.56 12.56 -41.32
C ALA A 11 17.12 12.14 -41.70
N ALA A 12 16.59 11.13 -41.01
CA ALA A 12 15.18 10.78 -41.05
C ALA A 12 14.33 11.96 -40.55
N PRO A 13 13.12 12.18 -41.11
CA PRO A 13 12.34 13.37 -40.86
C PRO A 13 11.84 13.43 -39.41
N THR A 14 12.33 14.42 -38.67
CA THR A 14 11.72 14.91 -37.43
C THR A 14 10.37 15.52 -37.79
N THR A 15 9.28 14.76 -37.64
CA THR A 15 7.95 15.35 -37.56
C THR A 15 7.83 16.08 -36.22
N THR A 16 8.10 17.38 -36.30
CA THR A 16 7.62 18.40 -35.39
C THR A 16 6.10 18.39 -35.37
N VAL A 17 5.50 18.12 -34.22
CA VAL A 17 4.13 18.55 -33.93
C VAL A 17 4.22 19.66 -32.89
N ASP A 18 4.15 20.90 -33.39
CA ASP A 18 3.90 22.09 -32.60
C ASP A 18 2.37 22.24 -32.42
N GLY A 19 1.95 22.56 -31.19
CA GLY A 19 0.67 23.22 -30.95
C GLY A 19 -0.45 22.35 -30.35
N ALA A 20 -0.35 22.04 -29.06
CA ALA A 20 -1.46 22.08 -28.09
C ALA A 20 -0.98 21.49 -26.76
N GLY A 21 -0.83 22.30 -25.70
CA GLY A 21 -0.95 21.87 -24.29
C GLY A 21 -0.30 20.55 -23.81
N ASP A 22 0.72 20.05 -24.50
CA ASP A 22 1.13 18.65 -24.42
C ASP A 22 2.01 18.42 -23.18
N ASN A 23 1.37 18.04 -22.09
CA ASN A 23 2.02 17.70 -20.83
C ASN A 23 2.04 16.17 -20.67
N PRO A 24 2.92 15.44 -21.38
CA PRO A 24 2.95 13.98 -21.35
C PRO A 24 3.25 13.44 -19.94
N VAL A 25 3.87 14.25 -19.09
CA VAL A 25 4.10 13.91 -17.68
C VAL A 25 2.77 13.89 -16.90
N GLY A 26 1.90 14.87 -17.14
CA GLY A 26 0.57 14.95 -16.54
C GLY A 26 -0.38 13.90 -17.11
N GLU A 27 -0.35 13.68 -18.43
CA GLU A 27 -1.18 12.67 -19.07
C GLU A 27 -0.82 11.25 -18.62
N LEU A 28 0.48 10.93 -18.48
CA LEU A 28 0.90 9.67 -17.90
C LEU A 28 0.43 9.51 -16.44
N GLN A 29 0.42 10.61 -15.67
CA GLN A 29 -0.08 10.60 -14.30
C GLN A 29 -1.60 10.35 -14.24
N GLU A 30 -2.37 11.01 -15.11
CA GLU A 30 -3.82 10.76 -15.22
C GLU A 30 -4.12 9.34 -15.72
N LEU A 31 -3.36 8.83 -16.68
CA LEU A 31 -3.47 7.47 -17.19
C LEU A 31 -3.20 6.46 -16.08
N ALA A 32 -2.12 6.66 -15.30
CA ALA A 32 -1.81 5.83 -14.14
C ALA A 32 -2.95 5.85 -13.11
N GLN A 33 -3.51 7.03 -12.83
CA GLN A 33 -4.64 7.18 -11.91
C GLN A 33 -5.90 6.47 -12.42
N LYS A 34 -6.27 6.66 -13.70
CA LYS A 34 -7.42 6.00 -14.34
C LYS A 34 -7.29 4.47 -14.35
N ARG A 35 -6.05 3.97 -14.48
CA ARG A 35 -5.73 2.53 -14.46
C ARG A 35 -5.46 1.98 -13.05
N LEU A 36 -5.60 2.80 -12.01
CA LEU A 36 -5.34 2.44 -10.60
C LEU A 36 -3.91 1.89 -10.37
N LEU A 37 -2.95 2.43 -11.12
CA LEU A 37 -1.52 2.15 -10.99
C LEU A 37 -0.89 3.11 -9.98
N SER A 38 0.25 2.70 -9.41
CA SER A 38 1.09 3.58 -8.61
C SER A 38 1.53 4.80 -9.43
N PRO A 39 1.76 5.97 -8.79
CA PRO A 39 2.21 7.16 -9.51
C PRO A 39 3.57 6.91 -10.19
N PRO A 40 3.81 7.45 -11.39
CA PRO A 40 5.06 7.29 -12.11
C PRO A 40 6.21 7.97 -11.35
N GLN A 41 7.28 7.22 -11.07
CA GLN A 41 8.49 7.72 -10.44
C GLN A 41 9.50 8.14 -11.52
N TYR A 42 10.17 9.28 -11.32
CA TYR A 42 11.13 9.82 -12.27
C TYR A 42 12.48 10.01 -11.61
N GLU A 43 13.51 9.44 -12.23
CA GLU A 43 14.90 9.58 -11.80
C GLU A 43 15.72 10.22 -12.93
N ILE A 44 16.58 11.17 -12.59
CA ILE A 44 17.48 11.83 -13.55
C ILE A 44 18.89 11.32 -13.28
N THR A 45 19.34 10.36 -14.08
CA THR A 45 20.49 9.53 -13.69
C THR A 45 21.85 10.15 -14.05
N SER A 46 22.00 10.91 -15.16
CA SER A 46 23.22 11.71 -15.40
C SER A 46 23.14 12.53 -16.70
N VAL A 47 24.12 13.43 -16.86
CA VAL A 47 24.43 14.22 -18.06
C VAL A 47 25.54 13.54 -18.85
N ARG A 48 25.27 13.13 -20.09
CA ARG A 48 26.32 12.74 -21.06
C ARG A 48 26.67 13.93 -21.94
N GLY A 49 27.89 13.97 -22.46
CA GLY A 49 28.34 14.97 -23.44
C GLY A 49 29.15 16.12 -22.84
N PRO A 50 29.86 16.88 -23.70
CA PRO A 50 30.69 18.00 -23.27
C PRO A 50 29.83 19.14 -22.69
N PRO A 51 30.41 20.09 -21.94
CA PRO A 51 29.66 21.16 -21.30
C PRO A 51 28.74 21.97 -22.23
N HIS A 52 29.06 22.05 -23.51
CA HIS A 52 28.33 22.75 -24.56
C HIS A 52 27.28 21.89 -25.30
N ASP A 53 27.26 20.58 -25.09
CA ASP A 53 26.27 19.65 -25.68
C ASP A 53 25.86 18.58 -24.66
N ARG A 54 25.25 19.06 -23.58
CA ARG A 54 24.81 18.22 -22.46
C ARG A 54 23.49 17.52 -22.79
N GLU A 55 23.49 16.21 -22.73
CA GLU A 55 22.30 15.37 -22.83
C GLU A 55 21.89 14.86 -21.44
N PHE A 56 20.64 15.14 -21.04
CA PHE A 56 20.05 14.62 -19.81
C PHE A 56 19.33 13.32 -20.08
N VAL A 57 19.55 12.33 -19.22
CA VAL A 57 18.83 11.06 -19.25
C VAL A 57 17.86 10.99 -18.07
N CYS A 58 16.61 10.66 -18.35
CA CYS A 58 15.57 10.44 -17.35
C CYS A 58 14.98 9.05 -17.50
N ASN A 59 14.94 8.31 -16.40
CA ASN A 59 14.23 7.04 -16.29
C ASN A 59 12.88 7.28 -15.62
N VAL A 60 11.82 6.73 -16.19
CA VAL A 60 10.49 6.70 -15.59
C VAL A 60 10.11 5.25 -15.28
N LYS A 61 9.64 5.01 -14.06
CA LYS A 61 9.19 3.71 -13.57
C LYS A 61 7.70 3.77 -13.27
N LEU A 62 6.94 2.81 -13.82
CA LEU A 62 5.52 2.63 -13.57
C LEU A 62 5.24 1.13 -13.36
N GLY A 63 5.05 0.72 -12.10
CA GLY A 63 5.00 -0.69 -11.73
C GLY A 63 6.33 -1.39 -12.04
N ARG A 64 6.29 -2.46 -12.84
CA ARG A 64 7.48 -3.17 -13.35
C ARG A 64 8.07 -2.59 -14.63
N ILE A 65 7.34 -1.69 -15.30
CA ILE A 65 7.80 -1.13 -16.56
C ILE A 65 8.71 0.06 -16.24
N THR A 66 9.88 0.06 -16.87
CA THR A 66 10.80 1.19 -16.84
C THR A 66 11.10 1.64 -18.26
N LYS A 67 11.05 2.94 -18.52
CA LYS A 67 11.40 3.53 -19.81
C LYS A 67 12.37 4.68 -19.64
N ARG A 68 13.22 4.88 -20.64
CA ARG A 68 14.28 5.89 -20.66
C ARG A 68 14.02 6.95 -21.72
N GLY A 69 13.92 8.19 -21.28
CA GLY A 69 13.91 9.38 -22.11
C GLY A 69 15.23 10.13 -22.05
N THR A 70 15.63 10.73 -23.18
CA THR A 70 16.78 11.65 -23.21
C THR A 70 16.35 13.01 -23.75
N GLY A 71 17.09 14.06 -23.44
CA GLY A 71 16.84 15.39 -23.98
C GLY A 71 17.87 16.43 -23.57
N LYS A 72 17.91 17.56 -24.28
CA LYS A 72 18.84 18.68 -24.02
C LYS A 72 18.59 19.43 -22.71
N SER A 73 17.49 19.13 -22.02
CA SER A 73 17.15 19.67 -20.71
C SER A 73 16.51 18.60 -19.84
N LYS A 74 16.59 18.75 -18.51
CA LYS A 74 15.90 17.89 -17.54
C LYS A 74 14.39 17.78 -17.85
N LYS A 75 13.75 18.91 -18.20
CA LYS A 75 12.33 18.96 -18.59
C LYS A 75 12.06 18.10 -19.82
N LYS A 76 12.85 18.27 -20.90
CA LYS A 76 12.65 17.53 -22.14
C LYS A 76 12.95 16.03 -21.96
N ALA A 77 13.97 15.67 -21.19
CA ALA A 77 14.26 14.28 -20.86
C ALA A 77 13.10 13.62 -20.10
N LYS A 78 12.50 14.33 -19.13
CA LYS A 78 11.32 13.86 -18.38
C LYS A 78 10.09 13.67 -19.28
N CYS A 79 9.78 14.65 -20.13
CA CYS A 79 8.68 14.56 -21.09
C CYS A 79 8.87 13.38 -22.07
N ASN A 80 10.08 13.22 -22.60
CA ASN A 80 10.40 12.13 -23.53
C ASN A 80 10.34 10.74 -22.85
N ALA A 81 10.69 10.67 -21.56
CA ALA A 81 10.55 9.44 -20.78
C ALA A 81 9.08 9.08 -20.61
N ALA A 82 8.24 10.06 -20.24
CA ALA A 82 6.81 9.88 -20.06
C ALA A 82 6.10 9.44 -21.36
N MET A 83 6.40 10.07 -22.49
CA MET A 83 5.82 9.73 -23.78
C MET A 83 6.14 8.28 -24.20
N LYS A 84 7.38 7.84 -24.00
CA LYS A 84 7.78 6.44 -24.26
C LYS A 84 7.10 5.44 -23.33
N MET A 85 6.80 5.85 -22.09
CA MET A 85 6.04 5.03 -21.15
C MET A 85 4.58 4.91 -21.59
N MET A 86 3.94 6.00 -21.98
CA MET A 86 2.56 5.97 -22.47
C MET A 86 2.42 5.05 -23.69
N GLN A 87 3.32 5.16 -24.67
CA GLN A 87 3.34 4.26 -25.84
C GLN A 87 3.51 2.78 -25.44
N ALA A 88 4.34 2.50 -24.44
CA ALA A 88 4.53 1.13 -23.98
C ALA A 88 3.32 0.57 -23.22
N VAL A 89 2.62 1.43 -22.47
CA VAL A 89 1.41 1.09 -21.70
C VAL A 89 0.18 0.97 -22.61
N ASP A 90 0.10 1.72 -23.70
CA ASP A 90 -0.99 1.63 -24.67
C ASP A 90 -0.86 0.40 -25.59
N VAL A 91 0.36 0.00 -25.94
CA VAL A 91 0.62 -1.17 -26.82
C VAL A 91 0.55 -2.49 -26.05
N THR A 92 0.89 -2.48 -24.77
CA THR A 92 0.81 -3.68 -23.92
C THR A 92 -0.54 -3.66 -23.23
N SER A 93 -1.46 -4.53 -23.62
CA SER A 93 -2.65 -4.83 -22.81
C SER A 93 -2.13 -5.41 -21.49
N LEU A 94 -1.98 -4.57 -20.45
CA LEU A 94 -1.36 -4.97 -19.19
C LEU A 94 -2.12 -6.17 -18.59
N SER A 95 -1.54 -7.37 -18.68
CA SER A 95 -1.98 -8.53 -17.91
C SER A 95 -1.61 -8.30 -16.45
N GLN A 96 -2.51 -8.69 -15.53
CA GLN A 96 -2.45 -8.43 -14.08
C GLN A 96 -1.18 -8.92 -13.37
N GLU A 97 -0.31 -9.67 -14.05
CA GLU A 97 0.92 -10.23 -13.50
C GLU A 97 2.07 -9.22 -13.43
N ASP A 98 2.04 -8.10 -14.17
CA ASP A 98 3.14 -7.12 -14.21
C ASP A 98 3.14 -6.07 -13.07
N LEU A 99 2.28 -6.23 -12.06
CA LEU A 99 2.05 -5.22 -11.00
C LEU A 99 2.66 -5.54 -9.63
N ASP A 100 3.25 -6.71 -9.42
CA ASP A 100 3.87 -7.03 -8.13
C ASP A 100 5.36 -6.67 -8.13
N CYS A 101 5.76 -5.64 -7.40
CA CYS A 101 7.09 -5.64 -6.78
C CYS A 101 7.07 -4.82 -5.48
N PRO A 102 7.33 -5.45 -4.31
CA PRO A 102 7.44 -4.80 -3.01
C PRO A 102 8.61 -3.81 -2.98
N TRP A 103 8.36 -2.58 -2.52
CA TRP A 103 9.41 -1.67 -2.06
C TRP A 103 8.88 -1.02 -0.78
N GLU A 104 9.55 -1.34 0.33
CA GLU A 104 9.42 -0.67 1.61
C GLU A 104 10.03 0.73 1.48
N GLU A 105 9.32 1.77 1.92
CA GLU A 105 9.96 3.03 2.24
C GLU A 105 9.45 3.54 3.59
N GLU A 106 10.42 3.75 4.48
CA GLU A 106 10.35 4.42 5.77
C GLU A 106 10.17 5.94 5.61
N ASP A 107 9.54 6.51 6.65
CA ASP A 107 9.66 7.85 7.22
C ASP A 107 9.37 9.14 6.41
N GLY A 108 8.63 10.04 7.08
CA GLY A 108 8.47 11.44 6.65
C GLY A 108 7.35 12.21 7.35
N ASP A 109 7.64 12.65 8.57
CA ASP A 109 6.84 13.41 9.54
C ASP A 109 6.22 14.75 9.05
N ALA A 110 5.09 15.17 9.65
CA ALA A 110 4.68 16.59 9.83
C ALA A 110 3.44 16.74 10.74
N LEU A 111 3.62 17.49 11.83
CA LEU A 111 2.72 17.73 12.98
C LEU A 111 1.76 18.94 12.83
N MET A 112 0.64 18.87 13.60
CA MET A 112 -0.21 19.94 14.19
C MET A 112 -1.04 20.87 13.26
N ASP A 113 -2.21 21.42 13.60
CA ASP A 113 -3.00 21.60 14.84
C ASP A 113 -4.50 21.89 14.50
N SER A 114 -5.34 21.81 15.53
CA SER A 114 -6.59 22.56 15.77
C SER A 114 -7.91 21.79 15.75
N SER A 115 -8.02 20.99 16.81
CA SER A 115 -9.22 20.51 17.49
C SER A 115 -10.30 21.59 17.67
N LYS A 116 -11.39 21.45 16.91
CA LYS A 116 -12.79 21.78 17.32
C LYS A 116 -13.87 21.35 16.30
N SER A 117 -13.49 20.61 15.25
CA SER A 117 -14.40 20.04 14.24
C SER A 117 -14.29 18.51 14.13
N ALA A 118 -13.91 17.80 15.20
CA ALA A 118 -13.56 16.39 15.10
C ALA A 118 -14.78 15.45 15.01
N TYR A 119 -15.92 15.81 15.61
CA TYR A 119 -17.07 14.89 15.71
C TYR A 119 -18.00 14.90 14.49
N ALA A 120 -18.16 16.06 13.82
CA ALA A 120 -19.04 16.17 12.65
C ALA A 120 -18.48 15.47 11.41
N ASP A 121 -17.15 15.41 11.29
CA ASP A 121 -16.45 14.83 10.14
C ASP A 121 -16.40 13.29 10.14
N LEU A 122 -16.59 12.65 11.31
CA LEU A 122 -16.64 11.18 11.43
C LEU A 122 -17.89 10.58 10.74
N LYS A 123 -19.02 11.28 10.77
CA LYS A 123 -20.27 10.82 10.10
C LYS A 123 -20.24 10.96 8.58
N LYS A 124 -19.42 11.87 8.04
CA LYS A 124 -19.33 12.11 6.59
C LYS A 124 -18.31 11.23 5.88
N GLY A 125 -17.64 10.31 6.58
CA GLY A 125 -16.74 9.34 5.99
C GLY A 125 -15.63 10.02 5.19
N LYS A 126 -14.79 10.83 5.85
CA LYS A 126 -13.47 11.14 5.28
C LYS A 126 -12.75 9.81 5.11
N LYS A 127 -12.60 9.35 3.86
CA LYS A 127 -11.81 8.16 3.52
C LYS A 127 -10.41 8.39 4.06
N ILE A 128 -10.04 7.64 5.09
CA ILE A 128 -8.68 7.70 5.64
C ILE A 128 -7.75 7.34 4.46
N PRO A 129 -6.73 8.17 4.14
CA PRO A 129 -5.84 7.96 2.99
C PRO A 129 -5.04 6.64 3.02
N THR A 130 -5.18 5.83 4.07
CA THR A 130 -4.47 4.58 4.30
C THR A 130 -4.88 3.43 3.38
N LEU A 131 -6.09 3.44 2.81
CA LEU A 131 -6.50 2.40 1.87
C LEU A 131 -6.20 2.82 0.43
N THR A 132 -4.96 2.59 0.00
CA THR A 132 -4.70 2.54 -1.44
C THR A 132 -5.60 1.46 -2.08
N PRO A 133 -6.02 1.61 -3.35
CA PRO A 133 -6.80 0.59 -4.05
C PRO A 133 -6.12 -0.79 -4.04
N PHE A 134 -4.79 -0.84 -3.98
CA PHE A 134 -4.01 -2.06 -3.84
C PHE A 134 -4.20 -2.74 -2.48
N VAL A 135 -4.03 -2.00 -1.38
CA VAL A 135 -4.25 -2.50 -0.01
C VAL A 135 -5.71 -2.95 0.16
N SER A 136 -6.66 -2.21 -0.42
CA SER A 136 -8.09 -2.57 -0.42
C SER A 136 -8.35 -3.94 -1.05
N ARG A 137 -7.72 -4.25 -2.19
CA ARG A 137 -7.85 -5.56 -2.85
C ARG A 137 -7.23 -6.69 -2.02
N LYS A 138 -6.05 -6.46 -1.44
CA LYS A 138 -5.39 -7.44 -0.55
C LYS A 138 -6.24 -7.76 0.67
N ILE A 139 -6.77 -6.73 1.33
CA ILE A 139 -7.69 -6.86 2.47
C ILE A 139 -8.96 -7.62 2.07
N SER A 140 -9.55 -7.27 0.93
CA SER A 140 -10.75 -7.97 0.44
C SER A 140 -10.46 -9.44 0.14
N SER A 141 -9.34 -9.76 -0.52
CA SER A 141 -8.93 -11.14 -0.80
C SER A 141 -8.72 -11.93 0.50
N PHE A 142 -8.05 -11.32 1.49
CA PHE A 142 -7.86 -11.95 2.79
C PHE A 142 -9.18 -12.22 3.49
N TYR A 143 -10.10 -11.26 3.58
CA TYR A 143 -11.38 -11.51 4.23
C TYR A 143 -12.22 -12.54 3.48
N THR A 144 -12.15 -12.59 2.15
CA THR A 144 -12.76 -13.67 1.37
C THR A 144 -12.14 -15.03 1.72
N GLN A 145 -10.81 -15.11 1.80
CA GLN A 145 -10.11 -16.33 2.20
C GLN A 145 -10.48 -16.74 3.62
N LEU A 146 -10.48 -15.81 4.58
CA LEU A 146 -10.80 -16.07 5.98
C LEU A 146 -12.28 -16.48 6.18
N LYS A 147 -13.21 -15.90 5.40
CA LYS A 147 -14.63 -16.32 5.39
C LYS A 147 -14.84 -17.70 4.79
N ASN A 148 -14.05 -18.02 3.76
CA ASN A 148 -14.07 -19.33 3.11
C ASN A 148 -13.28 -20.38 3.89
N ALA A 149 -12.38 -19.93 4.77
CA ALA A 149 -11.58 -20.81 5.60
C ALA A 149 -12.51 -21.63 6.49
N SER A 150 -12.29 -22.94 6.45
CA SER A 150 -13.10 -23.91 7.15
C SER A 150 -12.24 -24.59 8.20
N GLY A 151 -12.74 -24.63 9.42
CA GLY A 151 -12.03 -25.21 10.55
C GLY A 151 -13.00 -25.69 11.62
N LYS A 152 -12.68 -26.80 12.29
CA LYS A 152 -13.49 -27.29 13.41
C LYS A 152 -13.49 -26.27 14.55
N LYS A 153 -12.34 -25.63 14.83
CA LYS A 153 -12.21 -24.67 15.93
C LYS A 153 -12.85 -23.32 15.55
N LEU A 154 -12.69 -22.87 14.31
CA LEU A 154 -13.37 -21.68 13.80
C LEU A 154 -14.90 -21.85 13.75
N ASN A 155 -15.39 -23.01 13.30
CA ASN A 155 -16.83 -23.30 13.34
C ASN A 155 -17.35 -23.34 14.79
N ARG A 156 -16.57 -23.89 15.73
CA ARG A 156 -16.88 -23.87 17.16
C ARG A 156 -17.07 -22.44 17.67
N LEU A 157 -16.19 -21.50 17.31
CA LEU A 157 -16.31 -20.09 17.66
C LEU A 157 -17.68 -19.47 17.27
N HIS A 158 -18.20 -19.83 16.10
CA HIS A 158 -19.51 -19.33 15.66
C HIS A 158 -20.65 -19.82 16.56
N THR A 159 -20.56 -21.05 17.08
CA THR A 159 -21.55 -21.64 18.00
C THR A 159 -21.34 -21.24 19.47
N THR A 160 -20.12 -20.87 19.87
CA THR A 160 -19.81 -20.50 21.26
C THR A 160 -20.40 -19.14 21.63
N SER A 161 -21.13 -19.09 22.74
CA SER A 161 -21.56 -17.84 23.37
C SER A 161 -20.39 -17.18 24.09
N LEU A 162 -20.00 -16.00 23.65
CA LEU A 162 -18.94 -15.20 24.26
C LEU A 162 -19.48 -14.22 25.33
N ASN A 163 -20.66 -14.48 25.89
CA ASN A 163 -21.32 -13.55 26.82
C ASN A 163 -20.91 -13.77 28.29
N THR A 164 -20.29 -14.90 28.60
CA THR A 164 -19.81 -15.23 29.95
C THR A 164 -18.30 -15.09 29.98
N PRO A 165 -17.70 -14.45 31.01
CA PRO A 165 -16.26 -14.40 31.18
C PRO A 165 -15.75 -15.83 31.42
N ALA A 166 -15.27 -16.47 30.36
CA ALA A 166 -14.70 -17.80 30.41
C ALA A 166 -13.18 -17.66 30.47
N SER A 167 -12.56 -18.37 31.40
CA SER A 167 -11.10 -18.42 31.59
C SER A 167 -10.32 -19.06 30.42
N ASN A 168 -10.99 -19.44 29.33
CA ASN A 168 -10.39 -20.22 28.23
C ASN A 168 -10.29 -19.44 26.90
N PHE A 169 -10.46 -18.12 26.90
CA PHE A 169 -10.39 -17.32 25.66
C PHE A 169 -9.02 -17.34 25.01
N CYS A 170 -7.95 -17.25 25.79
CA CYS A 170 -6.58 -17.29 25.27
C CYS A 170 -6.30 -18.62 24.55
N GLN A 171 -6.70 -19.74 25.15
CA GLN A 171 -6.55 -21.06 24.55
C GLN A 171 -7.37 -21.19 23.26
N LEU A 172 -8.64 -20.77 23.28
CA LEU A 172 -9.49 -20.82 22.08
C LEU A 172 -8.91 -19.97 20.94
N LEU A 173 -8.39 -18.79 21.26
CA LEU A 173 -7.78 -17.91 20.27
C LEU A 173 -6.51 -18.52 19.68
N GLN A 174 -5.64 -19.08 20.52
CA GLN A 174 -4.43 -19.77 20.07
C GLN A 174 -4.77 -20.97 19.18
N GLU A 175 -5.75 -21.77 19.57
CA GLU A 175 -6.21 -22.90 18.79
C GLU A 175 -6.67 -22.49 17.38
N ILE A 176 -7.42 -21.39 17.26
CA ILE A 176 -7.87 -20.85 15.98
C ILE A 176 -6.71 -20.28 15.18
N ALA A 177 -5.74 -19.62 15.84
CA ALA A 177 -4.55 -19.09 15.21
C ALA A 177 -3.73 -20.18 14.50
N GLU A 178 -3.54 -21.32 15.17
CA GLU A 178 -2.90 -22.51 14.58
C GLU A 178 -3.70 -23.07 13.40
N GLU A 179 -5.04 -23.10 13.50
CA GLU A 179 -5.91 -23.65 12.46
C GLU A 179 -5.96 -22.77 11.21
N GLN A 180 -5.90 -21.45 11.40
CA GLN A 180 -6.02 -20.45 10.34
C GLN A 180 -4.66 -19.87 9.91
N CYS A 181 -3.56 -20.42 10.44
CA CYS A 181 -2.18 -20.01 10.16
C CYS A 181 -1.92 -18.51 10.35
N PHE A 182 -2.32 -17.96 11.49
CA PHE A 182 -1.90 -16.62 11.93
C PHE A 182 -1.24 -16.69 13.31
N GLU A 183 -0.51 -15.63 13.65
CA GLU A 183 0.20 -15.48 14.92
C GLU A 183 -0.59 -14.57 15.86
N VAL A 184 -0.53 -14.88 17.16
CA VAL A 184 -1.13 -14.10 18.25
C VAL A 184 -0.01 -13.62 19.16
N THR A 185 0.14 -12.32 19.28
CA THR A 185 1.16 -11.70 20.13
C THR A 185 0.48 -10.85 21.20
N TYR A 186 0.79 -11.11 22.47
CA TYR A 186 0.34 -10.29 23.59
C TYR A 186 1.41 -9.28 23.98
N VAL A 187 1.01 -8.04 24.17
CA VAL A 187 1.87 -6.93 24.57
C VAL A 187 1.29 -6.30 25.82
N ASP A 188 1.94 -6.52 26.95
CA ASP A 188 1.56 -5.93 28.24
C ASP A 188 1.99 -4.47 28.30
N LEU A 189 1.06 -3.60 28.71
CA LEU A 189 1.32 -2.19 28.93
C LEU A 189 1.76 -1.97 30.37
N GLN A 190 2.83 -1.18 30.56
CA GLN A 190 3.35 -0.84 31.88
C GLN A 190 2.40 0.08 32.66
N GLU A 191 1.67 0.93 31.95
CA GLU A 191 0.74 1.88 32.55
C GLU A 191 -0.55 1.20 32.99
N LEU A 192 -0.96 1.50 34.22
CA LEU A 192 -2.26 1.07 34.74
C LEU A 192 -3.37 1.97 34.19
N SER A 193 -4.54 1.39 33.98
CA SER A 193 -5.78 2.12 33.71
C SER A 193 -6.10 3.12 34.83
N TYR A 194 -6.98 4.09 34.54
CA TYR A 194 -7.52 5.02 35.56
C TYR A 194 -8.21 4.31 36.74
N LYS A 195 -8.58 3.03 36.58
CA LYS A 195 -9.11 2.15 37.64
C LYS A 195 -8.04 1.33 38.37
N GLY A 196 -6.76 1.51 38.06
CA GLY A 196 -5.65 0.70 38.57
C GLY A 196 -5.53 -0.68 37.94
N HIS A 197 -6.21 -0.95 36.82
CA HIS A 197 -6.18 -2.24 36.13
C HIS A 197 -4.97 -2.34 35.19
N ARG A 198 -4.41 -3.54 35.06
CA ARG A 198 -3.42 -3.87 34.03
C ARG A 198 -4.07 -3.81 32.66
N GLN A 199 -3.26 -3.51 31.64
CA GLN A 199 -3.70 -3.39 30.25
C GLN A 199 -2.81 -4.21 29.33
N CYS A 200 -3.39 -4.73 28.26
CA CYS A 200 -2.72 -5.59 27.30
C CYS A 200 -3.32 -5.34 25.91
N LEU A 201 -2.46 -5.41 24.89
CA LEU A 201 -2.85 -5.44 23.50
C LEU A 201 -2.59 -6.84 22.96
N VAL A 202 -3.57 -7.42 22.29
CA VAL A 202 -3.39 -8.64 21.50
C VAL A 202 -3.36 -8.26 20.02
N GLN A 203 -2.27 -8.63 19.35
CA GLN A 203 -2.09 -8.44 17.92
C GLN A 203 -2.29 -9.78 17.20
N LEU A 204 -3.12 -9.78 16.16
CA LEU A 204 -3.27 -10.89 15.23
C LEU A 204 -2.52 -10.54 13.95
N SER A 205 -1.64 -11.43 13.47
CA SER A 205 -0.90 -11.23 12.20
C SER A 205 -1.76 -11.40 10.93
N THR A 206 -3.05 -11.09 11.05
CA THR A 206 -3.99 -11.05 9.92
C THR A 206 -3.68 -9.90 8.98
N MET A 207 -4.27 -9.89 7.78
CA MET A 207 -4.15 -8.75 6.85
C MET A 207 -5.54 -8.17 6.54
N PRO A 208 -5.94 -7.04 7.14
CA PRO A 208 -5.12 -6.11 7.92
C PRO A 208 -4.80 -6.65 9.31
N VAL A 209 -3.71 -6.17 9.89
CA VAL A 209 -3.33 -6.50 11.27
C VAL A 209 -4.47 -6.06 12.18
N ALA A 210 -4.95 -6.98 13.02
CA ALA A 210 -5.99 -6.69 13.99
C ALA A 210 -5.33 -6.55 15.36
N VAL A 211 -5.62 -5.44 16.05
CA VAL A 211 -5.17 -5.23 17.44
C VAL A 211 -6.39 -5.04 18.31
N CYS A 212 -6.47 -5.81 19.39
CA CYS A 212 -7.55 -5.73 20.37
C CYS A 212 -6.98 -5.39 21.75
N HIS A 213 -7.68 -4.52 22.48
CA HIS A 213 -7.29 -4.12 23.82
C HIS A 213 -8.05 -4.94 24.88
N GLY A 214 -7.36 -5.34 25.94
CA GLY A 214 -7.94 -5.91 27.15
C GLY A 214 -7.44 -5.18 28.40
N SER A 215 -8.28 -5.15 29.43
CA SER A 215 -7.91 -4.61 30.75
C SER A 215 -8.46 -5.49 31.86
N GLY A 216 -7.72 -5.64 32.95
CA GLY A 216 -8.12 -6.51 34.06
C GLY A 216 -7.28 -6.26 35.32
N PRO A 217 -7.74 -6.72 36.49
CA PRO A 217 -6.99 -6.61 37.74
C PRO A 217 -5.69 -7.44 37.73
N THR A 218 -5.68 -8.57 37.00
CA THR A 218 -4.52 -9.47 36.86
C THR A 218 -4.05 -9.52 35.39
N SER A 219 -2.82 -10.01 35.16
CA SER A 219 -2.28 -10.19 33.80
C SER A 219 -3.10 -11.22 33.03
N ASP A 220 -3.47 -12.33 33.69
CA ASP A 220 -4.30 -13.38 33.10
C ASP A 220 -5.69 -12.88 32.70
N GLU A 221 -6.37 -12.11 33.55
CA GLU A 221 -7.68 -11.53 33.20
C GLU A 221 -7.55 -10.49 32.09
N CYS A 222 -6.45 -9.75 32.08
CA CYS A 222 -6.18 -8.75 31.06
C CYS A 222 -5.98 -9.41 29.68
N HIS A 223 -5.20 -10.50 29.62
CA HIS A 223 -5.02 -11.32 28.42
C HIS A 223 -6.32 -11.97 27.98
N ALA A 224 -7.07 -12.55 28.93
CA ALA A 224 -8.36 -13.17 28.64
C ALA A 224 -9.36 -12.16 28.03
N ASN A 225 -9.39 -10.93 28.55
CA ASN A 225 -10.24 -9.86 28.01
C ASN A 225 -9.76 -9.37 26.64
N ALA A 226 -8.45 -9.29 26.41
CA ALA A 226 -7.90 -8.96 25.09
C ALA A 226 -8.26 -10.06 24.06
N ALA A 227 -8.08 -11.32 24.44
CA ALA A 227 -8.40 -12.49 23.64
C ALA A 227 -9.90 -12.58 23.34
N HIS A 228 -10.76 -12.28 24.32
CA HIS A 228 -12.20 -12.20 24.14
C HIS A 228 -12.60 -11.20 23.06
N ASN A 229 -12.04 -9.99 23.10
CA ASN A 229 -12.29 -8.97 22.09
C ASN A 229 -11.79 -9.40 20.70
N ALA A 230 -10.63 -10.07 20.63
CA ALA A 230 -10.12 -10.65 19.39
C ALA A 230 -11.02 -11.75 18.82
N LEU A 231 -11.56 -12.64 19.67
CA LEU A 231 -12.51 -13.67 19.27
C LEU A 231 -13.82 -13.07 18.75
N GLN A 232 -14.31 -12.00 19.37
CA GLN A 232 -15.49 -11.27 18.88
C GLN A 232 -15.23 -10.66 17.51
N TYR A 233 -14.06 -10.02 17.33
CA TYR A 233 -13.64 -9.50 16.04
C TYR A 233 -13.63 -10.60 14.98
N LEU A 234 -12.94 -11.73 15.24
CA LEU A 234 -12.90 -12.86 14.32
C LEU A 234 -14.31 -13.37 13.98
N LYS A 235 -15.17 -13.55 14.98
CA LYS A 235 -16.55 -14.02 14.81
C LYS A 235 -17.38 -13.11 13.89
N ILE A 236 -17.18 -11.79 13.97
CA ILE A 236 -17.82 -10.81 13.08
C ILE A 236 -17.27 -10.92 11.66
N MET A 237 -15.94 -11.01 11.53
CA MET A 237 -15.27 -11.00 10.22
C MET A 237 -15.47 -12.29 9.42
N THR A 238 -15.64 -13.43 10.09
CA THR A 238 -15.81 -14.76 9.46
C THR A 238 -17.26 -15.22 9.38
N LYS A 239 -18.23 -14.42 9.83
CA LYS A 239 -19.65 -14.79 9.75
C LYS A 239 -20.05 -14.97 8.27
N LYS A 240 -20.51 -16.17 7.94
CA LYS A 240 -21.08 -16.48 6.62
C LYS A 240 -22.42 -15.74 6.48
N ALA A 241 -22.59 -15.06 5.35
CA ALA A 241 -23.82 -14.38 4.99
C ALA A 241 -24.91 -15.39 4.59
#